data_AF-A0AAV2BFL5-F1
#
_entry.id   AF-A0AAV2BFL5-F1
#
_cell.length_a   1.000
_cell.length_b   1.000
_cell.length_c   1.000
_cell.angle_alpha   90.00
_cell.angle_beta   90.00
_cell.angle_gamma   90.00
#
_symmetry.space_group_name_H-M   'P 1'
#
loop_
_entity.id
_entity.type
_entity.pdbx_description
1 polymer ?
#
loop_
_entity_poly.entity_id
_entity_poly.type
_entity_poly.pdbx_seq_one_letter_code
_entity_poly.pdbx_strand_id
1 'polypeptide(L)' 'MMGCLCAKAKSGSKKIKATDSKKGPNGYSWENKEEVNPKDFIIENAKDETIVRLPGSVKGQQFIIQNCEFHED' A
#
# COMPACT_ATOMS: atom_id res chain seq x y z
N MET A 1 5.34 -40.40 -3.85
CA MET A 1 4.00 -40.12 -4.41
C MET A 1 3.07 -39.76 -3.26
N MET A 2 2.77 -38.47 -3.08
CA MET A 2 1.78 -38.01 -2.11
C MET A 2 0.59 -37.46 -2.90
N GLY A 3 -0.39 -38.32 -3.09
CA GLY A 3 -1.65 -38.00 -3.75
C GLY A 3 -2.55 -37.21 -2.81
N CYS A 4 -3.07 -36.08 -3.31
CA CYS A 4 -4.11 -35.32 -2.64
C CYS A 4 -5.45 -36.06 -2.78
N LEU A 5 -5.97 -36.57 -1.67
CA LEU A 5 -7.30 -37.15 -1.55
C LEU A 5 -8.26 -36.08 -1.04
N CYS A 6 -8.96 -35.38 -1.92
CA CYS A 6 -10.26 -34.74 -1.65
C CYS A 6 -10.88 -34.18 -2.94
N ALA A 7 -11.62 -35.03 -3.66
CA ALA A 7 -12.60 -34.58 -4.65
C ALA A 7 -14.00 -34.85 -4.12
N LYS A 8 -14.83 -33.80 -3.99
CA LYS A 8 -16.28 -33.95 -4.08
C LYS A 8 -16.90 -32.71 -4.71
N ALA A 9 -17.21 -32.84 -6.00
CA ALA A 9 -18.05 -31.92 -6.74
C ALA A 9 -19.49 -31.95 -6.21
N LYS A 10 -20.08 -30.78 -5.98
CA LYS A 10 -21.54 -30.59 -5.96
C LYS A 10 -21.90 -29.38 -6.80
N SER A 11 -22.63 -29.68 -7.87
CA SER A 11 -23.34 -28.76 -8.75
C SER A 11 -24.27 -27.84 -7.95
N GLY A 12 -24.18 -26.54 -8.22
CA GLY A 12 -25.01 -25.51 -7.59
C GLY A 12 -24.92 -24.21 -8.39
N SER A 13 -25.50 -24.22 -9.59
CA SER A 13 -25.53 -23.08 -10.53
C SER A 13 -26.38 -21.93 -9.98
N LYS A 14 -25.82 -21.09 -9.11
CA LYS A 14 -26.44 -19.80 -8.75
C LYS A 14 -26.03 -18.77 -9.80
N LYS A 15 -26.90 -18.55 -10.80
CA LYS A 15 -26.76 -17.47 -11.79
C LYS A 15 -26.80 -16.12 -11.07
N ILE A 16 -25.64 -15.55 -10.79
CA ILE A 16 -25.53 -14.14 -10.42
C ILE A 16 -25.67 -13.35 -11.72
N LYS A 17 -26.78 -12.62 -11.87
CA LYS A 17 -26.99 -11.69 -12.97
C LYS A 17 -25.95 -10.58 -12.83
N ALA A 18 -25.01 -10.52 -13.79
CA ALA A 18 -24.07 -9.43 -13.93
C ALA A 18 -24.84 -8.17 -14.32
N THR A 19 -25.08 -7.28 -13.36
CA THR A 19 -25.36 -5.88 -13.66
C THR A 19 -24.06 -5.21 -14.05
N ASP A 20 -24.09 -4.62 -15.22
CA ASP A 20 -23.04 -3.83 -15.84
C ASP A 20 -22.51 -2.74 -14.88
N SER A 21 -21.30 -2.96 -14.40
CA SER A 21 -20.39 -1.92 -13.90
C SER A 21 -18.98 -2.46 -14.13
N LYS A 22 -18.40 -2.05 -15.25
CA LYS A 22 -17.03 -2.39 -15.65
C LYS A 22 -16.02 -1.82 -14.63
N LYS A 23 -15.65 -2.64 -13.65
CA LYS A 23 -14.28 -2.83 -13.15
C LYS A 23 -14.29 -4.06 -12.24
N GLY A 24 -14.05 -5.23 -12.82
CA GLY A 24 -13.75 -6.42 -12.03
C GLY A 24 -12.43 -6.23 -11.26
N PRO A 25 -12.15 -7.08 -10.24
CA PRO A 25 -10.96 -6.97 -9.37
C PRO A 25 -9.63 -7.35 -10.07
N ASN A 26 -9.56 -7.18 -11.39
CA ASN A 26 -8.58 -7.82 -12.26
C ASN A 26 -7.67 -6.79 -12.93
N GLY A 27 -7.22 -5.81 -12.15
CA GLY A 27 -6.12 -4.94 -12.54
C GLY A 27 -4.82 -5.48 -11.97
N TYR A 28 -3.72 -5.39 -12.72
CA TYR A 28 -2.41 -5.72 -12.18
C TYR A 28 -2.07 -4.74 -11.04
N SER A 29 -1.27 -5.19 -10.07
CA SER A 29 -0.91 -4.38 -8.89
C SER A 29 -0.23 -3.06 -9.24
N TRP A 30 0.37 -2.96 -10.42
CA TRP A 30 0.99 -1.73 -10.93
C TRP A 30 0.02 -0.76 -11.61
N GLU A 31 -1.22 -1.17 -11.92
CA GLU A 31 -2.23 -0.31 -12.56
C GLU A 31 -2.94 0.60 -11.55
N ASN A 32 -2.88 0.26 -10.26
CA ASN A 32 -3.47 1.04 -9.17
C ASN A 32 -2.39 1.52 -8.20
N LYS A 33 -1.27 2.06 -8.72
CA LYS A 33 -0.27 2.69 -7.85
C LYS A 33 -0.88 3.93 -7.20
N GLU A 34 -0.79 4.01 -5.88
CA GLU A 34 -1.01 5.27 -5.15
C GLU A 34 -0.05 6.32 -5.73
N GLU A 35 -0.56 7.52 -5.99
CA GLU A 35 0.30 8.65 -6.35
C GLU A 35 1.07 9.08 -5.10
N VAL A 36 2.38 8.84 -5.11
CA VAL A 36 3.27 9.13 -3.99
C VAL A 36 4.08 10.38 -4.34
N ASN A 37 3.93 11.45 -3.57
CA ASN A 37 4.74 12.65 -3.75
C ASN A 37 6.08 12.48 -3.01
N PRO A 38 7.24 12.61 -3.67
CA PRO A 38 8.54 12.50 -3.02
C PRO A 38 8.72 13.48 -1.85
N LYS A 39 8.12 14.66 -1.92
CA LYS A 39 8.23 15.70 -0.89
C LYS A 39 7.66 15.26 0.46
N ASP A 40 6.65 14.38 0.45
CA ASP A 40 6.02 13.91 1.68
C ASP A 40 6.98 13.06 2.54
N PHE A 41 8.08 12.60 1.94
CA PHE A 41 9.10 11.76 2.56
C PHE A 41 10.44 12.49 2.73
N ILE A 42 10.45 13.82 2.58
CA ILE A 42 11.61 14.66 2.84
C ILE A 42 11.34 15.48 4.10
N ILE A 43 12.24 15.38 5.08
CA ILE A 43 12.33 16.34 6.18
C ILE A 43 13.58 17.17 5.91
N GLU A 44 13.41 18.48 5.78
CA GLU A 44 14.52 19.39 5.53
C GLU A 44 14.41 20.67 6.35
N ASN A 45 15.57 21.23 6.74
CA ASN A 45 15.68 22.52 7.41
C ASN A 45 14.94 22.62 8.76
N ALA A 46 14.68 21.50 9.44
CA ALA A 46 14.09 21.50 10.78
C ALA A 46 15.13 21.98 11.81
N LYS A 47 14.72 22.87 12.72
CA LYS A 47 15.56 23.43 13.78
C LYS A 47 14.84 23.37 15.10
N ASP A 48 15.44 22.71 16.09
CA ASP A 48 14.91 22.63 17.47
C ASP A 48 13.48 22.06 17.56
N GLU A 49 13.09 21.28 16.55
CA GLU A 49 11.76 20.71 16.41
C GLU A 49 11.79 19.18 16.51
N THR A 50 10.75 18.62 17.14
CA THR A 50 10.52 17.17 17.13
C THR A 50 9.47 16.82 16.10
N ILE A 51 9.89 16.17 15.01
CA ILE A 51 9.00 15.73 13.93
C ILE A 51 8.79 14.21 14.03
N VAL A 52 7.53 13.78 13.98
CA VAL A 52 7.15 12.36 14.11
C VAL A 52 6.30 11.92 12.93
N ARG A 53 6.48 10.66 12.51
CA ARG A 53 5.66 10.00 11.49
C ARG A 53 4.79 8.92 12.12
N LEU A 54 3.53 8.86 11.69
CA LEU A 54 2.57 7.89 12.21
C LEU A 54 2.86 6.48 11.66
N PRO A 55 2.48 5.43 12.40
CA PRO A 55 2.55 4.06 11.91
C PRO A 55 1.87 3.93 10.55
N GLY A 56 2.57 3.35 9.58
CA GLY A 56 2.04 3.16 8.22
C GLY A 56 2.03 4.41 7.34
N SER A 57 2.59 5.55 7.76
CA SER A 57 2.70 6.72 6.88
C SER A 57 3.89 6.63 5.90
N VAL A 58 4.95 5.88 6.26
CA VAL A 58 6.14 5.72 5.40
C VAL A 58 5.96 4.60 4.36
N LYS A 59 5.21 3.54 4.70
CA LYS A 59 4.90 2.38 3.83
C LYS A 59 6.07 1.83 2.97
N GLY A 60 7.30 1.88 3.46
CA GLY A 60 8.48 1.42 2.72
C GLY A 60 8.94 2.33 1.58
N GLN A 61 8.43 3.56 1.49
CA GLN A 61 8.92 4.58 0.57
C GLN A 61 10.31 5.07 1.00
N GLN A 62 11.09 5.56 0.04
CA GLN A 62 12.38 6.20 0.31
C GLN A 62 12.16 7.48 1.12
N PHE A 63 12.92 7.64 2.21
CA PHE A 63 12.83 8.77 3.12
C PHE A 63 14.16 9.50 3.21
N ILE A 64 14.12 10.83 3.23
CA ILE A 64 15.30 11.70 3.24
C ILE A 64 15.19 12.66 4.41
N ILE A 65 16.29 12.79 5.16
CA ILE A 65 16.45 13.79 6.22
C ILE A 65 17.71 14.59 5.88
N GLN A 66 17.58 15.90 5.71
CA GLN A 66 18.69 16.77 5.32
C GLN A 66 18.63 18.13 6.03
N ASN A 67 19.78 18.77 6.22
CA ASN A 67 19.88 20.13 6.76
C ASN A 67 19.12 20.37 8.07
N CYS A 68 18.98 19.36 8.93
CA CYS A 68 18.33 19.51 10.23
C CYS A 68 19.38 19.82 11.29
N GLU A 69 19.07 20.75 12.19
CA GLU A 69 19.97 21.24 13.23
C GLU A 69 19.27 21.21 14.59
N PHE A 70 20.05 21.00 15.65
CA PHE A 70 19.59 21.12 17.02
C PHE A 70 20.60 21.99 17.77
N HIS A 71 20.13 23.06 18.39
CA HIS A 71 20.93 23.99 19.19
C HIS A 71 20.49 23.89 20.65
N GLU A 72 21.38 23.42 21.50
CA GLU A 72 21.26 23.56 22.95
C GLU A 72 21.88 24.91 23.35
N ASP A 73 21.10 25.77 24.02
CA ASP A 73 21.61 26.95 24.76
C ASP A 73 22.40 26.52 26.01
#